data_AF-A0A382KC96-F1
#
_entry.id   AF-A0A382KC96-F1
#
_cell.length_a   1.000
_cell.length_b   1.000
_cell.length_c   1.000
_cell.angle_alpha   90.00
_cell.angle_beta   90.00
_cell.angle_gamma   90.00
#
_symmetry.space_group_name_H-M   'P 1'
#
loop_
_entity.id
_entity.type
_entity.pdbx_description
1 polymer ?
#
loop_
_entity_poly.entity_id
_entity_poly.type
_entity_poly.pdbx_seq_one_letter_code
_entity_poly.pdbx_strand_id
1 'polypeptide(L)'
;MDKTQIQATDFLKELGSVDAVSAEAESARLPESLSYNSHIHLPPNFSAFETVEQAVELAADQGVEVLGCGNYYDYSVYQKFTETARDQGVFPLFGTEIIALETDLQEKDIRINDPGNPGRH
;
A
#
# COMPACT_ATOMS: atom_id res chain seq x y z
N MET A 1 7.87 21.14 37.12
CA MET A 1 8.47 20.97 35.78
C MET A 1 7.54 20.05 35.02
N ASP A 2 6.69 20.64 34.21
CA ASP A 2 5.67 19.92 33.45
C ASP A 2 6.33 19.24 32.25
N LYS A 3 6.17 17.91 32.15
CA LYS A 3 6.68 17.14 31.00
C LYS A 3 5.55 17.10 30.00
N THR A 4 5.55 18.02 29.05
CA THR A 4 4.61 18.00 27.92
C THR A 4 4.75 16.65 27.21
N GLN A 5 3.70 15.85 27.30
CA GLN A 5 3.63 14.51 26.74
C GLN A 5 3.48 14.66 25.22
N ILE A 6 4.58 14.61 24.48
CA ILE A 6 4.57 14.69 23.02
C ILE A 6 3.76 13.51 22.48
N GLN A 7 2.66 13.80 21.78
CA GLN A 7 1.90 12.77 21.10
C GLN A 7 2.64 12.33 19.84
N ALA A 8 2.56 11.04 19.49
CA ALA A 8 3.22 10.47 18.32
C ALA A 8 2.84 11.18 17.00
N THR A 9 1.78 11.99 16.99
CA THR A 9 1.29 12.77 15.85
C THR A 9 1.71 14.24 15.87
N ASP A 10 2.41 14.72 16.89
CA ASP A 10 2.76 16.16 16.99
C ASP A 10 3.71 16.60 15.88
N PHE A 11 4.51 15.70 15.31
CA PHE A 11 5.32 15.98 14.11
C PHE A 11 4.47 16.42 12.90
N LEU A 12 3.19 16.01 12.82
CA LEU A 12 2.27 16.44 11.75
C LEU A 12 1.92 17.93 11.87
N LYS A 13 2.06 18.52 13.06
CA LYS A 13 1.84 19.95 13.32
C LYS A 13 3.11 20.78 13.10
N GLU A 14 4.26 20.14 12.91
CA GLU A 14 5.58 20.77 12.80
C GLU A 14 6.04 21.02 11.35
N LEU A 15 5.22 20.64 10.35
CA LEU A 15 5.59 20.81 8.94
C LEU A 15 5.78 22.28 8.53
N GLY A 16 5.19 23.24 9.25
CA GLY A 16 5.30 24.67 8.93
C GLY A 16 4.27 25.14 7.89
N SER A 17 4.46 26.35 7.33
CA SER A 17 3.61 26.87 6.25
C SER A 17 3.94 26.21 4.91
N VAL A 18 3.00 26.21 3.96
CA VAL A 18 3.21 25.68 2.61
C VAL A 18 4.44 26.31 1.94
N ASP A 19 4.62 27.62 2.10
CA ASP A 19 5.77 28.34 1.53
C ASP A 19 7.09 27.88 2.16
N ALA A 20 7.11 27.63 3.47
CA ALA A 20 8.30 27.14 4.17
C ALA A 20 8.66 25.71 3.76
N VAL A 21 7.67 24.83 3.66
CA VAL A 21 7.84 23.45 3.16
C VAL A 21 8.37 23.46 1.72
N SER A 22 7.82 24.34 0.87
CA SER A 22 8.22 24.42 -0.54
C SER A 22 9.66 24.92 -0.70
N ALA A 23 10.06 25.94 0.07
CA ALA A 23 11.43 26.45 0.06
C ALA A 23 12.45 25.41 0.55
N GLU A 24 12.11 24.63 1.59
CA GLU A 24 12.97 23.54 2.07
C GLU A 24 13.11 22.44 1.00
N ALA A 25 11.99 22.06 0.36
CA ALA A 25 11.98 21.05 -0.68
C ALA A 25 12.83 21.42 -1.91
N GLU A 26 12.88 22.71 -2.29
CA GLU A 26 13.75 23.20 -3.37
C GLU A 26 15.24 23.02 -3.06
N SER A 27 15.61 23.08 -1.78
CA SER A 27 16.99 22.90 -1.31
C SER A 27 17.36 21.44 -1.04
N ALA A 28 16.34 20.57 -0.91
CA ALA A 28 16.53 19.17 -0.61
C ALA A 28 17.04 18.40 -1.83
N ARG A 29 17.99 17.51 -1.61
CA ARG A 29 18.36 16.53 -2.62
C ARG A 29 17.19 15.57 -2.78
N LEU A 30 16.64 15.49 -4.00
CA LEU A 30 15.62 14.48 -4.30
C LEU A 30 16.22 13.10 -3.99
N PRO A 31 15.56 12.29 -3.13
CA PRO A 31 15.98 10.92 -2.94
C PRO A 31 15.88 10.21 -4.29
N GLU A 32 16.74 9.21 -4.47
CA GLU A 32 16.62 8.32 -5.62
C GLU A 32 15.24 7.67 -5.57
N SER A 33 14.51 7.72 -6.69
CA SER A 33 13.18 7.13 -6.75
C SER A 33 13.32 5.62 -6.62
N LEU A 34 12.69 5.06 -5.59
CA LEU A 34 12.62 3.61 -5.45
C LEU A 34 11.78 3.03 -6.58
N SER A 35 12.17 1.87 -7.09
CA SER A 35 11.31 1.04 -7.94
C SER A 35 10.28 0.35 -7.06
N TYR A 36 8.99 0.54 -7.33
CA TYR A 36 7.93 -0.03 -6.49
C TYR A 36 6.72 -0.51 -7.28
N ASN A 37 6.06 -1.51 -6.72
CA ASN A 37 4.67 -1.82 -6.99
C ASN A 37 3.92 -1.83 -5.67
N SER A 38 3.05 -0.84 -5.45
CA SER A 38 2.38 -0.65 -4.17
C SER A 38 1.18 -1.56 -3.94
N HIS A 39 0.74 -2.32 -4.96
CA HIS A 39 -0.49 -3.12 -4.85
C HIS A 39 -0.48 -4.34 -5.76
N ILE A 40 -0.35 -5.51 -5.15
CA ILE A 40 -0.65 -6.81 -5.76
C ILE A 40 -1.62 -7.59 -4.88
N HIS A 41 -2.36 -8.51 -5.51
CA HIS A 41 -3.10 -9.54 -4.79
C HIS A 41 -2.34 -10.86 -4.79
N LEU A 42 -2.39 -11.54 -3.66
CA LEU A 42 -1.78 -12.85 -3.42
C LEU A 42 -2.85 -13.91 -3.16
N PRO A 43 -2.64 -15.17 -3.55
CA PRO A 43 -3.55 -16.27 -3.19
C PRO A 43 -3.79 -16.31 -1.67
N PRO A 44 -5.00 -16.67 -1.20
CA PRO A 44 -6.12 -17.25 -1.96
C PRO A 44 -7.03 -16.22 -2.65
N ASN A 45 -6.74 -14.92 -2.54
CA ASN A 45 -7.47 -13.91 -3.30
C ASN A 45 -7.26 -14.09 -4.81
N PHE A 46 -8.09 -13.43 -5.61
CA PHE A 46 -7.85 -13.35 -7.05
C PHE A 46 -6.44 -12.80 -7.28
N SER A 47 -5.57 -13.59 -7.90
CA SER A 47 -4.16 -13.27 -8.06
C SER A 47 -3.70 -13.66 -9.47
N ALA A 48 -2.78 -12.87 -10.01
CA ALA A 48 -2.03 -13.22 -11.22
C ALA A 48 -0.87 -14.20 -10.92
N PHE A 49 -0.65 -14.52 -9.64
CA PHE A 49 0.44 -15.37 -9.15
C PHE A 49 -0.15 -16.64 -8.54
N GLU A 50 0.62 -17.72 -8.64
CA GLU A 50 0.27 -19.03 -8.08
C GLU A 50 0.61 -19.13 -6.59
N THR A 51 1.65 -18.42 -6.14
CA THR A 51 2.12 -18.42 -4.75
C THR A 51 2.63 -17.04 -4.32
N VAL A 52 2.77 -16.84 -3.01
CA VAL A 52 3.39 -15.64 -2.43
C VAL A 52 4.85 -15.53 -2.87
N GLU A 53 5.56 -16.65 -2.85
CA GLU A 53 6.97 -16.73 -3.19
C GLU A 53 7.22 -16.35 -4.63
N GLN A 54 6.45 -16.91 -5.57
CA GLN A 54 6.56 -16.57 -6.99
C GLN A 54 6.38 -15.06 -7.21
N ALA A 55 5.43 -14.42 -6.54
CA ALA A 55 5.19 -12.99 -6.70
C ALA A 55 6.39 -12.15 -6.21
N VAL A 56 6.97 -12.51 -5.07
CA VAL A 56 8.12 -11.81 -4.48
C VAL A 56 9.39 -12.05 -5.31
N GLU A 57 9.65 -13.28 -5.73
CA GLU A 57 10.82 -13.63 -6.56
C GLU A 57 10.80 -12.89 -7.90
N LEU A 58 9.64 -12.85 -8.57
CA LEU A 58 9.48 -12.09 -9.82
C LEU A 58 9.71 -10.58 -9.61
N ALA A 59 9.26 -10.03 -8.48
CA ALA A 59 9.48 -8.62 -8.15
C ALA A 59 10.97 -8.32 -7.93
N ALA A 60 11.66 -9.19 -7.19
CA ALA A 60 13.10 -9.07 -6.96
C ALA A 60 13.90 -9.17 -8.28
N ASP A 61 13.57 -10.14 -9.14
CA ASP A 61 14.20 -10.32 -10.46
C ASP A 61 14.01 -9.10 -11.38
N GLN A 62 12.91 -8.36 -11.20
CA GLN A 62 12.59 -7.14 -11.94
C GLN A 62 13.18 -5.87 -11.30
N GLY A 63 13.90 -5.99 -10.18
CA GLY A 63 14.48 -4.85 -9.47
C GLY A 63 13.44 -3.98 -8.76
N VAL A 64 12.33 -4.56 -8.30
CA VAL A 64 11.36 -3.90 -7.43
C VAL A 64 11.93 -3.86 -6.00
N GLU A 65 12.05 -2.67 -5.44
CA GLU A 65 12.60 -2.44 -4.10
C GLU A 65 11.51 -2.41 -3.02
N VAL A 66 10.28 -2.01 -3.38
CA VAL A 66 9.11 -2.00 -2.50
C VAL A 66 7.95 -2.72 -3.16
N LEU A 67 7.44 -3.77 -2.53
CA LEU A 67 6.29 -4.54 -3.01
C LEU A 67 5.13 -4.46 -2.01
N GLY A 68 3.92 -4.17 -2.50
CA GLY A 68 2.73 -4.01 -1.68
C GLY A 68 1.76 -5.17 -1.77
N CYS A 69 1.46 -5.81 -0.63
CA CYS A 69 0.38 -6.81 -0.54
C CYS A 69 -0.94 -6.09 -0.22
N GLY A 70 -1.90 -6.13 -1.13
CA GLY A 70 -3.19 -5.45 -1.05
C GLY A 70 -4.40 -6.40 -1.09
N ASN A 71 -4.38 -7.50 -0.35
CA ASN A 71 -5.50 -8.44 -0.33
C ASN A 71 -6.80 -7.80 0.22
N TYR A 72 -7.95 -8.29 -0.25
CA TYR A 72 -9.27 -8.00 0.30
C TYR A 72 -9.42 -8.69 1.65
N TYR A 73 -9.31 -7.94 2.74
CA TYR A 73 -9.59 -8.38 4.11
C TYR A 73 -8.89 -9.69 4.54
N ASP A 74 -7.84 -10.12 3.85
CA ASP A 74 -7.07 -11.33 4.17
C ASP A 74 -5.66 -10.95 4.59
N TYR A 75 -5.44 -11.05 5.91
CA TYR A 75 -4.18 -10.73 6.56
C TYR A 75 -3.32 -11.98 6.80
N SER A 76 -3.83 -13.18 6.49
CA SER A 76 -3.11 -14.45 6.73
C SER A 76 -1.84 -14.57 5.90
N VAL A 77 -1.78 -13.90 4.75
CA VAL A 77 -0.65 -13.91 3.83
C VAL A 77 0.54 -13.06 4.32
N TYR A 78 0.33 -12.15 5.27
CA TYR A 78 1.33 -11.14 5.64
C TYR A 78 2.62 -11.73 6.19
N GLN A 79 2.54 -12.76 7.03
CA GLN A 79 3.74 -13.39 7.59
C GLN A 79 4.61 -13.95 6.47
N LYS A 80 4.03 -14.79 5.62
CA LYS A 80 4.74 -15.45 4.53
C LYS A 80 5.29 -14.44 3.51
N PHE A 81 4.50 -13.42 3.21
CA PHE A 81 4.91 -12.31 2.35
C PHE A 81 6.14 -11.59 2.91
N THR A 82 6.11 -11.24 4.19
CA THR A 82 7.19 -10.52 4.86
C THR A 82 8.48 -11.32 4.94
N GLU A 83 8.38 -12.59 5.32
CA GLU A 83 9.53 -13.50 5.40
C GLU A 83 10.20 -13.61 4.03
N THR A 84 9.40 -13.89 2.99
CA THR A 84 9.93 -14.04 1.63
C THR A 84 10.50 -12.74 1.07
N ALA A 85 9.82 -11.61 1.27
CA ALA A 85 10.29 -10.30 0.81
C ALA A 85 11.64 -9.94 1.43
N ARG A 86 11.80 -10.17 2.74
CA ARG A 86 13.07 -9.92 3.44
C ARG A 86 14.20 -10.80 2.94
N ASP A 87 13.92 -12.08 2.68
CA ASP A 87 14.91 -13.01 2.13
C ASP A 87 15.38 -12.60 0.73
N GLN A 88 14.51 -11.94 -0.05
CA GLN A 88 14.79 -11.43 -1.39
C GLN A 88 15.28 -9.97 -1.43
N GLY A 89 15.45 -9.32 -0.27
CA GLY A 89 15.87 -7.91 -0.21
C GLY A 89 14.82 -6.90 -0.70
N VAL A 90 13.55 -7.29 -0.76
CA VAL A 90 12.42 -6.44 -1.12
C VAL A 90 11.75 -5.91 0.16
N PHE A 91 11.44 -4.62 0.22
CA PHE A 91 10.71 -4.05 1.34
C PHE A 91 9.22 -4.40 1.25
N PRO A 92 8.64 -5.08 2.27
CA PRO A 92 7.22 -5.41 2.28
C PRO A 92 6.38 -4.20 2.70
N LEU A 93 5.49 -3.75 1.81
CA LEU A 93 4.45 -2.77 2.09
C LEU A 93 3.12 -3.51 2.35
N PHE A 94 2.45 -3.20 3.46
CA PHE A 94 1.15 -3.79 3.79
C PHE A 94 0.02 -2.83 3.42
N GLY A 95 -0.91 -3.30 2.62
CA GLY A 95 -2.15 -2.62 2.27
C GLY A 95 -3.36 -3.53 2.47
N THR A 96 -4.55 -2.94 2.47
CA THR A 96 -5.80 -3.70 2.47
C THR A 96 -6.69 -3.10 1.41
N GLU A 97 -7.22 -3.94 0.52
CA GLU A 97 -8.25 -3.47 -0.40
C GLU A 97 -9.61 -3.55 0.29
N ILE A 98 -10.35 -2.45 0.21
CA ILE A 98 -11.64 -2.27 0.89
C ILE A 98 -12.68 -2.00 -0.18
N ILE A 99 -13.78 -2.76 -0.14
CA ILE A 99 -14.95 -2.48 -0.96
C ILE A 99 -15.82 -1.50 -0.19
N ALA A 100 -16.04 -0.32 -0.78
CA ALA A 100 -16.96 0.68 -0.26
C ALA A 100 -18.33 0.55 -0.94
N LEU A 101 -19.38 0.98 -0.22
CA LEU A 101 -20.75 0.98 -0.70
C LEU A 101 -21.31 2.41 -0.64
N GLU A 102 -21.82 2.89 -1.77
CA GLU A 102 -22.58 4.15 -1.82
C GLU A 102 -24.08 3.82 -1.75
N THR A 103 -24.68 4.05 -0.57
CA THR A 103 -26.06 3.64 -0.27
C THR A 103 -27.07 4.27 -1.22
N ASP A 104 -26.89 5.54 -1.58
CA ASP A 104 -27.77 6.29 -2.47
C ASP A 104 -27.82 5.71 -3.90
N LEU A 105 -26.76 5.02 -4.32
CA LEU A 105 -26.69 4.35 -5.61
C LEU A 105 -27.20 2.92 -5.55
N GLN A 106 -26.92 2.22 -4.45
CA GLN A 106 -27.51 0.91 -4.17
C GLN A 106 -29.04 0.97 -4.17
N GLU A 107 -29.64 1.97 -3.53
CA GLU A 107 -31.09 2.19 -3.50
C GLU A 107 -31.69 2.42 -4.90
N LYS A 108 -30.88 2.92 -5.84
CA LYS A 108 -31.27 3.17 -7.23
C LYS A 108 -30.92 2.00 -8.16
N ASP A 109 -30.42 0.88 -7.63
CA ASP A 109 -29.87 -0.26 -8.39
C ASP A 109 -28.76 0.14 -9.37
N ILE A 110 -27.99 1.17 -9.01
CA ILE A 110 -26.85 1.65 -9.79
C ILE A 110 -25.58 1.01 -9.23
N ARG A 111 -24.86 0.29 -10.08
CA ARG A 111 -23.55 -0.29 -9.75
C ARG A 111 -22.45 0.63 -10.29
N ILE A 112 -21.60 1.11 -9.39
CA ILE A 112 -20.31 1.70 -9.75
C ILE A 112 -19.25 0.64 -9.51
N ASN A 113 -18.93 -0.13 -10.53
CA ASN A 113 -17.70 -0.89 -10.56
C ASN A 113 -17.09 -0.82 -11.96
N ASP A 114 -15.89 -1.36 -12.11
CA ASP A 114 -15.32 -1.64 -13.41
C ASP A 114 -16.30 -2.52 -14.22
N PRO A 115 -16.80 -2.06 -15.39
CA PRO A 115 -17.71 -2.85 -16.23
C PRO A 115 -17.18 -4.24 -16.59
N GLY A 116 -15.85 -4.43 -16.58
CA GLY A 116 -15.18 -5.71 -16.83
C GLY A 116 -15.03 -6.61 -15.60
N ASN A 117 -15.25 -6.08 -14.40
CA ASN A 117 -15.27 -6.86 -13.16
C ASN A 117 -16.72 -7.27 -12.88
N PRO A 118 -17.14 -8.52 -13.11
CA PRO A 118 -18.56 -8.87 -13.02
C PRO A 118 -19.17 -8.64 -11.63
N GLY A 119 -18.34 -8.46 -10.60
CA GLY A 119 -18.75 -8.62 -9.21
C GLY A 119 -19.13 -10.08 -9.01
N ARG A 120 -18.51 -10.77 -8.05
CA ARG A 120 -18.94 -12.16 -7.80
C ARG A 120 -20.42 -12.13 -7.38
N HIS A 121 -21.22 -12.92 -8.10
CA HIS A 121 -22.66 -13.13 -7.88
C HIS A 121 -22.97 -13.62 -6.47
#